data_AF-A0A9Q3W9P6-F1
#
_entry.id   AF-A0A9Q3W9P6-F1
#
_cell.length_a   1.000
_cell.length_b   1.000
_cell.length_c   1.000
_cell.angle_alpha   90.00
_cell.angle_beta   90.00
_cell.angle_gamma   90.00
#
_symmetry.space_group_name_H-M   'P 1'
#
loop_
_entity.id
_entity.type
_entity.pdbx_description
1 polymer ?
#
loop_
_entity_poly.entity_id
_entity_poly.type
_entity_poly.pdbx_seq_one_letter_code
_entity_poly.pdbx_strand_id
1 'polypeptide(L)'
;MKTLTPSTPASSVVSSDRDETALTVGLSDFVEEFGDELLAALNQANPPVFDGQPRQEREQVLDSLSRTLFPAQARTVHAVTELLINGGEPAAIVNGEMGCGKTTVGIATAAVLHRTAGYRRTLVLSPPHLVYKWRREILETIPDARVWVLNGPDTLSKLLTLRETLGSPVEGPEFFVLGRVRMRMGFHWQPAFQRRRRQYGEEAVCPDCGRTLIDPDGEPIRPAVLDAEDTRRKCDGCGTPLWTLVRPKGMSATDRSAAVVKALKRIPTIGEVTARRLMKTFGEAFLASMLGDNLYEFINLMDANGQLVFSDRQAQRMERAMANMEFGFGEGGFQPSEFIKRQLPQNTFDLLIADEAHEYKNRGSAQGQAMGVLAAKARKVLLLTGTLMGGYADDLFFLLFRALPSRMIEDGYRPTQRGSLSSAAMAFMRDHGVLK
;
A
#
# COMPACT_ATOMS: atom_id res chain seq x y z
N MET A 1 -18.90 -30.01 96.13
CA MET A 1 -18.34 -31.31 95.69
C MET A 1 -18.40 -31.38 94.18
N LYS A 2 -17.36 -31.95 93.54
CA LYS A 2 -17.10 -32.06 92.08
C LYS A 2 -18.32 -32.37 91.20
N THR A 3 -18.37 -31.82 89.98
CA THR A 3 -17.99 -32.52 88.72
C THR A 3 -18.05 -31.54 87.53
N LEU A 4 -17.01 -31.57 86.69
CA LEU A 4 -16.72 -30.60 85.63
C LEU A 4 -17.16 -31.13 84.25
N THR A 5 -17.79 -30.24 83.49
CA THR A 5 -18.11 -30.32 82.05
C THR A 5 -16.95 -29.79 81.19
N PRO A 6 -16.83 -30.21 79.91
CA PRO A 6 -15.82 -29.67 79.00
C PRO A 6 -16.39 -28.58 78.07
N SER A 7 -15.58 -27.55 77.80
CA SER A 7 -15.73 -26.62 76.67
C SER A 7 -14.34 -26.26 76.12
N THR A 8 -14.25 -26.22 74.79
CA THR A 8 -13.17 -25.83 73.84
C THR A 8 -12.32 -24.62 74.25
N PRO A 9 -11.14 -24.29 73.61
CA PRO A 9 -10.75 -24.56 72.21
C PRO A 9 -9.26 -24.94 71.93
N ALA A 10 -8.99 -25.48 70.74
CA ALA A 10 -7.87 -25.12 69.84
C ALA A 10 -7.75 -26.17 68.72
N SER A 11 -8.33 -25.88 67.55
CA SER A 11 -8.07 -26.62 66.31
C SER A 11 -6.93 -25.93 65.56
N SER A 12 -5.70 -26.44 65.71
CA SER A 12 -4.60 -26.09 64.81
C SER A 12 -4.69 -26.98 63.56
N VAL A 13 -5.21 -26.38 62.49
CA VAL A 13 -5.10 -26.89 61.13
C VAL A 13 -3.62 -26.84 60.74
N VAL A 14 -3.00 -27.99 60.51
CA VAL A 14 -1.71 -28.07 59.82
C VAL A 14 -2.03 -27.97 58.33
N SER A 15 -1.77 -26.81 57.72
CA SER A 15 -1.87 -26.60 56.28
C SER A 15 -0.78 -27.41 55.59
N SER A 16 -1.19 -28.20 54.60
CA SER A 16 -0.27 -28.79 53.63
C SER A 16 0.07 -27.74 52.57
N ASP A 17 0.98 -26.82 52.89
CA ASP A 17 1.66 -26.03 51.87
C ASP A 17 2.64 -26.95 51.13
N ARG A 18 2.15 -27.60 50.08
CA ARG A 18 3.02 -28.13 49.03
C ARG A 18 3.49 -26.92 48.22
N ASP A 19 4.80 -26.70 48.20
CA ASP A 19 5.50 -25.71 47.37
C ASP A 19 4.97 -25.70 45.92
N GLU A 20 4.10 -24.76 45.59
CA GLU A 20 3.74 -24.41 44.21
C GLU A 20 4.87 -23.63 43.49
N THR A 21 5.93 -23.26 44.22
CA THR A 21 7.09 -22.52 43.73
C THR A 21 8.07 -23.37 42.91
N ALA A 22 7.94 -24.70 42.92
CA ALA A 22 8.85 -25.61 42.22
C ALA A 22 8.49 -25.87 40.74
N LEU A 23 7.38 -25.30 40.23
CA LEU A 23 6.88 -25.55 38.86
C LEU A 23 6.82 -24.30 37.97
N THR A 24 7.31 -23.15 38.44
CA THR A 24 7.38 -21.93 37.64
C THR A 24 8.76 -21.80 37.01
N VAL A 25 8.93 -22.30 35.79
CA VAL A 25 10.10 -22.04 34.95
C VAL A 25 9.89 -20.71 34.24
N GLY A 26 10.89 -19.82 34.28
CA GLY A 26 10.84 -18.58 33.50
C GLY A 26 10.84 -18.89 32.00
N LEU A 27 10.09 -18.13 31.20
CA LEU A 27 10.02 -18.38 29.75
C LEU A 27 11.41 -18.37 29.09
N SER A 28 12.32 -17.51 29.55
CA SER A 28 13.70 -17.46 29.07
C SER A 28 14.45 -18.76 29.37
N ASP A 29 14.39 -19.24 30.62
CA ASP A 29 15.07 -20.47 31.05
C ASP A 29 14.51 -21.69 30.31
N PHE A 30 13.19 -21.72 30.10
CA PHE A 30 12.52 -22.76 29.32
C PHE A 30 12.96 -22.76 27.84
N VAL A 31 13.08 -21.58 27.22
CA VAL A 31 13.56 -21.47 25.83
C VAL A 31 15.04 -21.81 25.70
N GLU A 32 15.86 -21.48 26.71
CA GLU A 32 17.27 -21.89 26.72
C GLU A 32 17.43 -23.41 26.88
N GLU A 33 16.62 -24.05 27.73
CA GLU A 33 16.71 -25.50 28.00
C GLU A 33 16.08 -26.35 26.89
N PHE A 34 14.93 -25.97 26.36
CA PHE A 34 14.15 -26.77 25.39
C PHE A 34 14.16 -26.20 23.97
N GLY A 35 14.90 -25.12 23.71
CA GLY A 35 14.86 -24.38 22.45
C GLY A 35 15.18 -25.22 21.21
N ASP A 36 16.19 -26.07 21.29
CA ASP A 36 16.60 -26.93 20.16
C ASP A 36 15.55 -27.99 19.83
N GLU A 37 14.93 -28.59 20.86
CA GLU A 37 13.85 -29.57 20.69
C GLU A 37 12.57 -28.93 20.14
N LEU A 38 12.22 -27.74 20.65
CA LEU A 38 11.09 -26.96 20.16
C LEU A 38 11.32 -26.55 18.70
N LEU A 39 12.53 -26.13 18.35
CA LEU A 39 12.87 -25.76 16.99
C LEU A 39 12.88 -26.98 16.06
N ALA A 40 13.36 -28.13 16.51
CA ALA A 40 13.32 -29.38 15.76
C ALA A 40 11.88 -29.83 15.51
N ALA A 41 11.03 -29.82 16.54
CA ALA A 41 9.60 -30.13 16.40
C ALA A 41 8.89 -29.14 15.46
N LEU A 42 9.23 -27.85 15.57
CA LEU A 42 8.69 -26.81 14.68
C LEU A 42 9.12 -27.02 13.23
N ASN A 43 10.39 -27.35 12.97
CA ASN A 43 10.90 -27.66 11.63
C ASN A 43 10.32 -28.97 11.07
N GLN A 44 10.00 -29.93 11.92
CA GLN A 44 9.34 -31.17 11.51
C GLN A 44 7.87 -30.91 11.13
N ALA A 45 7.16 -30.08 11.89
CA ALA A 45 5.78 -29.71 11.60
C ALA A 45 5.66 -28.71 10.43
N ASN A 46 6.62 -27.80 10.30
CA ASN A 46 6.65 -26.73 9.31
C ASN A 46 8.05 -26.66 8.67
N PRO A 47 8.37 -27.55 7.71
CA PRO A 47 9.68 -27.58 7.10
C PRO A 47 10.00 -26.24 6.41
N PRO A 48 11.20 -25.67 6.64
CA PRO A 48 11.56 -24.37 6.08
C PRO A 48 11.69 -24.47 4.56
N VAL A 49 11.17 -23.46 3.86
CA VAL A 49 11.27 -23.38 2.39
C VAL A 49 12.72 -23.17 1.93
N PHE A 50 13.54 -22.53 2.75
CA PHE A 50 14.96 -22.32 2.51
C PHE A 50 15.76 -22.86 3.69
N ASP A 51 16.64 -23.82 3.40
CA ASP A 51 17.46 -24.57 4.37
C ASP A 51 18.78 -23.87 4.72
N GLY A 52 18.99 -22.66 4.19
CA GLY A 52 20.23 -21.90 4.38
C GLY A 52 21.30 -22.17 3.32
N GLN A 53 21.08 -23.08 2.37
CA GLN A 53 22.00 -23.35 1.28
C GLN A 53 21.66 -22.52 0.03
N PRO A 54 22.40 -21.43 -0.26
CA PRO A 54 22.11 -20.57 -1.40
C PRO A 54 22.29 -21.32 -2.72
N ARG A 55 21.43 -21.02 -3.71
CA ARG A 55 21.64 -21.48 -5.07
C ARG A 55 22.76 -20.66 -5.71
N GLN A 56 23.77 -21.34 -6.25
CA GLN A 56 24.98 -20.69 -6.79
C GLN A 56 24.66 -19.63 -7.87
N GLU A 57 23.72 -19.91 -8.77
CA GLU A 57 23.31 -18.97 -9.82
C GLU A 57 22.72 -17.67 -9.24
N ARG A 58 22.00 -17.75 -8.11
CA ARG A 58 21.45 -16.56 -7.42
C ARG A 58 22.53 -15.81 -6.66
N GLU A 59 23.47 -16.53 -6.05
CA GLU A 59 24.61 -15.93 -5.35
C GLU A 59 25.45 -15.10 -6.33
N GLN A 60 25.74 -15.65 -7.51
CA GLN A 60 26.46 -14.92 -8.57
C GLN A 60 25.77 -13.62 -8.99
N VAL A 61 24.43 -13.59 -8.99
CA VAL A 61 23.68 -12.36 -9.27
C VAL A 61 23.86 -11.35 -8.15
N LEU A 62 23.77 -11.79 -6.88
CA LEU A 62 23.99 -10.91 -5.73
C LEU A 62 25.42 -10.34 -5.72
N ASP A 63 26.42 -11.17 -6.02
CA ASP A 63 27.83 -10.76 -6.13
C ASP A 63 28.07 -9.76 -7.28
N SER A 64 27.23 -9.80 -8.32
CA SER A 64 27.31 -8.88 -9.46
C SER A 64 26.68 -7.50 -9.20
N LEU A 65 25.96 -7.32 -8.09
CA LEU A 65 25.34 -6.04 -7.74
C LEU A 65 26.42 -5.02 -7.32
N SER A 66 26.21 -3.75 -7.67
CA SER A 66 27.11 -2.66 -7.30
C SER A 66 27.20 -2.43 -5.78
N ARG A 67 26.16 -2.85 -5.05
CA ARG A 67 26.13 -2.81 -3.58
C ARG A 67 26.16 -4.23 -3.03
N THR A 68 27.16 -4.51 -2.22
CA THR A 68 27.27 -5.77 -1.48
C THR A 68 26.22 -5.83 -0.37
N LEU A 69 25.44 -6.91 -0.34
CA LEU A 69 24.45 -7.15 0.71
C LEU A 69 25.13 -7.66 1.99
N PHE A 70 24.56 -7.33 3.14
CA PHE A 70 24.93 -8.03 4.38
C PHE A 70 24.50 -9.50 4.32
N PRO A 71 25.19 -10.43 5.00
CA PRO A 71 24.87 -11.86 4.96
C PRO A 71 23.40 -12.18 5.30
N ALA A 72 22.81 -11.48 6.28
CA ALA A 72 21.40 -11.65 6.63
C ALA A 72 20.44 -11.20 5.52
N GLN A 73 20.79 -10.12 4.80
CA GLN A 73 20.01 -9.63 3.66
C GLN A 73 20.10 -10.61 2.49
N ALA A 74 21.29 -11.11 2.18
CA ALA A 74 21.50 -12.10 1.12
C ALA A 74 20.70 -13.39 1.40
N ARG A 75 20.76 -13.92 2.62
CA ARG A 75 19.93 -15.09 3.03
C ARG A 75 18.44 -14.81 2.88
N THR A 76 17.98 -13.61 3.22
CA THR A 76 16.58 -13.21 3.04
C THR A 76 16.19 -13.21 1.56
N VAL A 77 17.05 -12.70 0.67
CA VAL A 77 16.81 -12.74 -0.78
C VAL A 77 16.74 -14.18 -1.29
N HIS A 78 17.63 -15.07 -0.84
CA HIS A 78 17.56 -16.49 -1.19
C HIS A 78 16.26 -17.15 -0.73
N ALA A 79 15.84 -16.90 0.51
CA ALA A 79 14.59 -17.44 1.04
C ALA A 79 13.37 -16.96 0.26
N VAL A 80 13.30 -15.65 -0.04
CA VAL A 80 12.21 -15.06 -0.81
C VAL A 80 12.18 -15.61 -2.24
N THR A 81 13.34 -15.72 -2.90
CA THR A 81 13.40 -16.22 -4.27
C THR A 81 13.13 -17.71 -4.36
N GLU A 82 13.50 -18.51 -3.35
CA GLU A 82 13.12 -19.93 -3.26
C GLU A 82 11.59 -20.06 -3.15
N LEU A 83 10.97 -19.28 -2.26
CA LEU A 83 9.51 -19.26 -2.08
C LEU A 83 8.76 -18.87 -3.38
N LEU A 84 9.17 -17.78 -4.03
CA LEU A 84 8.47 -17.24 -5.19
C LEU A 84 8.69 -18.05 -6.47
N ILE A 85 9.90 -18.58 -6.68
CA ILE A 85 10.28 -19.28 -7.91
C ILE A 85 10.05 -20.79 -7.78
N ASN A 86 10.65 -21.43 -6.77
CA ASN A 86 10.64 -22.89 -6.62
C ASN A 86 9.40 -23.37 -5.88
N GLY A 87 9.02 -22.69 -4.80
CA GLY A 87 7.76 -22.93 -4.11
C GLY A 87 6.55 -22.51 -4.94
N GLY A 88 6.74 -21.65 -5.95
CA GLY A 88 5.68 -21.19 -6.84
C GLY A 88 4.67 -20.25 -6.17
N GLU A 89 4.94 -19.78 -4.95
CA GLU A 89 3.97 -18.98 -4.18
C GLU A 89 3.66 -17.64 -4.85
N PRO A 90 2.42 -17.14 -4.78
CA PRO A 90 2.06 -15.87 -5.40
C PRO A 90 2.68 -14.67 -4.70
N ALA A 91 2.99 -14.77 -3.42
CA ALA A 91 3.57 -13.67 -2.66
C ALA A 91 4.56 -14.11 -1.58
N ALA A 92 5.43 -13.17 -1.20
CA ALA A 92 6.37 -13.29 -0.09
C ALA A 92 6.25 -12.06 0.80
N ILE A 93 6.51 -12.24 2.10
CA ILE A 93 6.50 -11.16 3.09
C ILE A 93 7.87 -11.10 3.76
N VAL A 94 8.53 -9.96 3.65
CA VAL A 94 9.77 -9.65 4.37
C VAL A 94 9.41 -8.73 5.52
N ASN A 95 9.45 -9.31 6.73
CA ASN A 95 9.29 -8.59 7.98
C ASN A 95 10.67 -8.35 8.60
N GLY A 96 11.03 -7.09 8.84
CA GLY A 96 12.31 -6.75 9.46
C GLY A 96 12.35 -5.32 9.97
N GLU A 97 13.08 -5.08 11.05
CA GLU A 97 13.11 -3.79 11.76
C GLU A 97 13.45 -2.59 10.84
N MET A 98 13.08 -1.39 11.28
CA MET A 98 13.47 -0.17 10.59
C MET A 98 14.99 -0.06 10.56
N GLY A 99 15.57 0.11 9.37
CA GLY A 99 17.03 0.20 9.19
C GLY A 99 17.74 -1.09 8.77
N CYS A 100 17.08 -2.26 8.79
CA CYS A 100 17.72 -3.53 8.37
C CYS A 100 17.97 -3.66 6.85
N GLY A 101 17.58 -2.66 6.04
CA GLY A 101 17.80 -2.65 4.59
C GLY A 101 16.77 -3.41 3.76
N LYS A 102 15.49 -3.39 4.17
CA LYS A 102 14.37 -3.98 3.39
C LYS A 102 14.32 -3.50 1.94
N THR A 103 14.59 -2.22 1.70
CA THR A 103 14.67 -1.64 0.36
C THR A 103 15.74 -2.36 -0.48
N THR A 104 16.94 -2.55 0.04
CA THR A 104 18.01 -3.31 -0.61
C THR A 104 17.61 -4.75 -0.87
N VAL A 105 16.96 -5.43 0.09
CA VAL A 105 16.43 -6.79 -0.10
C VAL A 105 15.41 -6.84 -1.24
N GLY A 106 14.49 -5.87 -1.33
CA GLY A 106 13.51 -5.79 -2.41
C GLY A 106 14.14 -5.58 -3.78
N ILE A 107 15.13 -4.67 -3.87
CA ILE A 107 15.86 -4.39 -5.11
C ILE A 107 16.65 -5.63 -5.56
N ALA A 108 17.39 -6.26 -4.64
CA ALA A 108 18.17 -7.46 -4.94
C ALA A 108 17.28 -8.65 -5.32
N THR A 109 16.12 -8.82 -4.68
CA THR A 109 15.13 -9.84 -5.06
C THR A 109 14.66 -9.65 -6.51
N ALA A 110 14.36 -8.40 -6.91
CA ALA A 110 13.99 -8.09 -8.29
C ALA A 110 15.13 -8.39 -9.28
N ALA A 111 16.38 -8.09 -8.91
CA ALA A 111 17.55 -8.42 -9.73
C ALA A 111 17.73 -9.93 -9.93
N VAL A 112 17.60 -10.72 -8.86
CA VAL A 112 17.67 -12.19 -8.93
C VAL A 112 16.54 -12.75 -9.80
N LEU A 113 15.30 -12.27 -9.61
CA LEU A 113 14.15 -12.68 -10.44
C LEU A 113 14.35 -12.34 -11.92
N HIS A 114 14.97 -11.19 -12.21
CA HIS A 114 15.29 -10.80 -13.58
C HIS A 114 16.26 -11.77 -14.25
N ARG A 115 17.40 -12.04 -13.59
CA ARG A 115 18.48 -12.86 -14.14
C ARG A 115 18.15 -14.35 -14.19
N THR A 116 17.43 -14.88 -13.19
CA THR A 116 17.22 -16.33 -13.04
C THR A 116 15.82 -16.80 -13.47
N ALA A 117 14.82 -15.91 -13.53
CA ALA A 117 13.44 -16.27 -13.87
C ALA A 117 12.86 -15.46 -15.05
N GLY A 118 13.65 -14.59 -15.68
CA GLY A 118 13.26 -13.81 -16.86
C GLY A 118 12.28 -12.67 -16.58
N TYR A 119 12.16 -12.23 -15.32
CA TYR A 119 11.25 -11.15 -14.92
C TYR A 119 11.78 -9.83 -15.48
N ARG A 120 10.95 -8.98 -16.08
CA ARG A 120 11.42 -7.76 -16.75
C ARG A 120 11.00 -6.50 -16.02
N ARG A 121 9.77 -6.48 -15.50
CA ARG A 121 9.18 -5.24 -14.97
C ARG A 121 8.76 -5.39 -13.52
N THR A 122 9.28 -4.51 -12.69
CA THR A 122 8.94 -4.41 -11.27
C THR A 122 8.17 -3.13 -10.99
N LEU A 123 6.97 -3.24 -10.44
CA LEU A 123 6.21 -2.09 -9.91
C LEU A 123 6.51 -1.97 -8.41
N VAL A 124 6.95 -0.80 -7.97
CA VAL A 124 7.21 -0.48 -6.57
C VAL A 124 6.16 0.51 -6.08
N LEU A 125 5.41 0.12 -5.05
CA LEU A 125 4.57 1.01 -4.26
C LEU A 125 5.35 1.45 -3.03
N SER A 126 5.62 2.75 -2.94
CA SER A 126 6.38 3.31 -1.83
C SER A 126 5.67 4.48 -1.15
N PRO A 127 6.01 4.79 0.11
CA PRO A 127 5.63 6.06 0.71
C PRO A 127 6.00 7.24 -0.20
N PRO A 128 5.17 8.29 -0.30
CA PRO A 128 5.38 9.38 -1.28
C PRO A 128 6.76 10.01 -1.17
N HIS A 129 7.25 10.11 0.07
CA HIS A 129 8.52 10.69 0.40
C HIS A 129 9.73 9.77 0.11
N LEU A 130 9.51 8.48 -0.16
CA LEU A 130 10.58 7.52 -0.48
C LEU A 130 10.71 7.25 -1.99
N VAL A 131 9.83 7.80 -2.84
CA VAL A 131 9.82 7.53 -4.30
C VAL A 131 11.19 7.81 -4.94
N TYR A 132 11.78 8.97 -4.68
CA TYR A 132 13.08 9.34 -5.25
C TYR A 132 14.25 8.60 -4.59
N LYS A 133 14.12 8.26 -3.31
CA LYS A 133 15.09 7.40 -2.61
C LYS A 133 15.13 6.00 -3.23
N TRP A 134 13.97 5.40 -3.50
CA TRP A 134 13.85 4.14 -4.24
C TRP A 134 14.53 4.24 -5.60
N ARG A 135 14.24 5.29 -6.39
CA ARG A 135 14.91 5.50 -7.68
C ARG A 135 16.44 5.52 -7.54
N ARG A 136 16.95 6.31 -6.59
CA ARG A 136 18.40 6.42 -6.35
C ARG A 136 18.99 5.06 -5.98
N GLU A 137 18.39 4.37 -5.00
CA GLU A 137 18.91 3.08 -4.53
C GLU A 137 18.88 2.00 -5.61
N ILE A 138 17.86 1.98 -6.49
CA ILE A 138 17.82 1.04 -7.63
C ILE A 138 19.00 1.29 -8.56
N LEU A 139 19.19 2.55 -8.98
CA LEU A 139 20.26 2.94 -9.93
C LEU A 139 21.67 2.73 -9.34
N GLU A 140 21.82 2.89 -8.02
CA GLU A 140 23.09 2.65 -7.33
C GLU A 140 23.36 1.16 -7.08
N THR A 141 22.34 0.29 -7.10
CA THR A 141 22.48 -1.14 -6.79
C THR A 141 22.59 -2.01 -8.04
N ILE A 142 21.80 -1.73 -9.07
CA ILE A 142 21.71 -2.56 -10.27
C ILE A 142 22.28 -1.77 -11.47
N PRO A 143 23.45 -2.16 -12.01
CA PRO A 143 23.94 -1.65 -13.29
C PRO A 143 22.88 -1.85 -14.38
N ASP A 144 22.65 -0.83 -15.20
CA ASP A 144 21.71 -0.85 -16.33
C ASP A 144 20.22 -0.93 -15.97
N ALA A 145 19.83 -0.74 -14.71
CA ALA A 145 18.43 -0.63 -14.35
C ALA A 145 17.79 0.64 -14.92
N ARG A 146 16.59 0.51 -15.50
CA ARG A 146 15.78 1.64 -15.95
C ARG A 146 14.71 1.96 -14.91
N VAL A 147 14.63 3.20 -14.46
CA VAL A 147 13.65 3.61 -13.45
C VAL A 147 12.69 4.67 -13.96
N TRP A 148 11.39 4.38 -13.87
CA TRP A 148 10.28 5.25 -14.20
C TRP A 148 9.58 5.74 -12.94
N VAL A 149 9.55 7.04 -12.69
CA VAL A 149 8.81 7.61 -11.57
C VAL A 149 7.40 7.99 -12.01
N LEU A 150 6.39 7.37 -11.41
CA LEU A 150 4.95 7.54 -11.71
C LEU A 150 4.27 8.42 -10.65
N ASN A 151 4.86 9.57 -10.33
CA ASN A 151 4.38 10.43 -9.24
C ASN A 151 4.00 11.87 -9.64
N GLY A 152 4.38 12.29 -10.86
CA GLY A 152 4.12 13.64 -11.40
C GLY A 152 2.99 13.70 -12.45
N PRO A 153 2.69 14.86 -13.06
CA PRO A 153 1.60 15.06 -14.02
C PRO A 153 1.78 14.25 -15.29
N ASP A 154 3.03 13.90 -15.61
CA ASP A 154 3.40 13.08 -16.75
C ASP A 154 3.15 11.57 -16.55
N THR A 155 2.60 11.16 -15.40
CA THR A 155 2.32 9.74 -15.08
C THR A 155 1.48 9.07 -16.17
N LEU A 156 0.43 9.72 -16.66
CA LEU A 156 -0.40 9.15 -17.73
C LEU A 156 0.39 8.97 -19.03
N SER A 157 1.19 9.97 -19.41
CA SER A 157 2.05 9.91 -20.60
C SER A 157 3.04 8.75 -20.50
N LYS A 158 3.71 8.58 -19.35
CA LYS A 158 4.63 7.45 -19.09
C LYS A 158 3.93 6.11 -19.21
N LEU A 159 2.71 5.98 -18.69
CA LEU A 159 1.91 4.75 -18.78
C LEU A 159 1.43 4.46 -20.20
N LEU A 160 1.11 5.49 -20.98
CA LEU A 160 0.80 5.36 -22.42
C LEU A 160 2.04 4.91 -23.20
N THR A 161 3.20 5.51 -22.95
CA THR A 161 4.48 5.08 -23.53
C THR A 161 4.82 3.63 -23.17
N LEU A 162 4.60 3.23 -21.90
CA LEU A 162 4.76 1.83 -21.50
C LEU A 162 3.84 0.93 -22.34
N ARG A 163 2.57 1.28 -22.50
CA ARG A 163 1.60 0.50 -23.27
C ARG A 163 2.02 0.36 -24.74
N GLU A 164 2.51 1.43 -25.34
CA GLU A 164 2.94 1.47 -26.75
C GLU A 164 4.25 0.68 -26.97
N THR A 165 5.11 0.59 -25.96
CA THR A 165 6.37 -0.16 -26.01
C THR A 165 6.24 -1.60 -25.52
N LEU A 166 5.03 -2.07 -25.19
CA LEU A 166 4.78 -3.48 -24.86
C LEU A 166 5.12 -4.37 -26.06
N GLY A 167 6.19 -5.16 -25.93
CA GLY A 167 6.66 -6.07 -26.98
C GLY A 167 8.04 -5.69 -27.53
N SER A 168 8.49 -4.46 -27.31
CA SER A 168 9.86 -4.07 -27.61
C SER A 168 10.83 -4.77 -26.64
N PRO A 169 12.00 -5.24 -27.11
CA PRO A 169 13.05 -5.70 -26.21
C PRO A 169 13.48 -4.54 -25.33
N VAL A 170 13.64 -4.81 -24.04
CA VAL A 170 14.17 -3.84 -23.09
C VAL A 170 15.50 -4.36 -22.60
N GLU A 171 16.51 -3.49 -22.60
CA GLU A 171 17.82 -3.76 -22.05
C GLU A 171 17.76 -3.54 -20.53
N GLY A 172 18.06 -4.61 -19.78
CA GLY A 172 18.08 -4.58 -18.31
C GLY A 172 16.70 -4.62 -17.62
N PRO A 173 16.69 -4.61 -16.28
CA PRO A 173 15.47 -4.62 -15.48
C PRO A 173 14.81 -3.23 -15.42
N GLU A 174 13.49 -3.18 -15.64
CA GLU A 174 12.70 -1.95 -15.50
C GLU A 174 12.00 -1.88 -14.15
N PHE A 175 12.09 -0.72 -13.51
CA PHE A 175 11.39 -0.39 -12.28
C PHE A 175 10.43 0.77 -12.49
N PHE A 176 9.22 0.63 -11.99
CA PHE A 176 8.20 1.67 -11.99
C PHE A 176 7.89 2.03 -10.55
N VAL A 177 8.22 3.22 -10.10
CA VAL A 177 8.04 3.64 -8.71
C VAL A 177 6.82 4.56 -8.61
N LEU A 178 5.81 4.12 -7.89
CA LEU A 178 4.52 4.79 -7.73
C LEU A 178 4.28 5.09 -6.24
N GLY A 179 4.03 6.36 -5.92
CA GLY A 179 3.65 6.75 -4.56
C GLY A 179 2.29 6.15 -4.17
N ARG A 180 2.22 5.57 -2.97
CA ARG A 180 1.04 4.86 -2.43
C ARG A 180 -0.25 5.69 -2.32
N VAL A 181 -0.19 7.00 -2.51
CA VAL A 181 -1.38 7.85 -2.58
C VAL A 181 -1.73 8.21 -4.00
N ARG A 182 -0.76 8.45 -4.88
CA ARG A 182 -1.07 8.69 -6.29
C ARG A 182 -1.89 7.56 -6.88
N MET A 183 -1.70 6.31 -6.41
CA MET A 183 -2.51 5.17 -6.82
C MET A 183 -4.01 5.23 -6.42
N ARG A 184 -4.42 6.11 -5.47
CA ARG A 184 -5.77 6.17 -4.89
C ARG A 184 -6.65 7.28 -5.47
N MET A 185 -6.14 8.10 -6.39
CA MET A 185 -6.90 9.24 -6.91
C MET A 185 -8.19 8.75 -7.57
N GLY A 186 -9.33 9.18 -7.02
CA GLY A 186 -10.65 8.69 -7.40
C GLY A 186 -11.00 8.96 -8.86
N PHE A 187 -12.07 8.32 -9.30
CA PHE A 187 -12.66 8.58 -10.61
C PHE A 187 -13.14 10.05 -10.65
N HIS A 188 -12.61 10.86 -11.56
CA HIS A 188 -13.36 12.02 -12.03
C HIS A 188 -14.42 11.49 -12.99
N TRP A 189 -15.61 11.26 -12.44
CA TRP A 189 -16.78 10.88 -13.19
C TRP A 189 -17.88 11.89 -12.87
N GLN A 190 -18.77 12.07 -13.83
CA GLN A 190 -20.02 12.79 -13.62
C GLN A 190 -21.18 11.87 -14.03
N PRO A 191 -22.38 12.07 -13.47
CA PRO A 191 -23.59 11.44 -13.95
C PRO A 191 -23.81 11.72 -15.45
N ALA A 192 -24.24 10.70 -16.19
CA ALA A 192 -24.56 10.82 -17.61
C ALA A 192 -26.06 10.59 -17.80
N PHE A 193 -26.79 11.68 -18.00
CA PHE A 193 -28.23 11.69 -18.22
C PHE A 193 -28.62 12.88 -19.09
N GLN A 194 -29.79 12.80 -19.73
CA GLN A 194 -30.37 13.93 -20.45
C GLN A 194 -31.46 14.56 -19.59
N ARG A 195 -31.56 15.90 -19.62
CA ARG A 195 -32.61 16.65 -18.94
C ARG A 195 -33.83 16.75 -19.84
N ARG A 196 -34.99 16.31 -19.37
CA ARG A 196 -36.27 16.47 -20.06
C ARG A 196 -37.16 17.43 -19.29
N ARG A 197 -37.60 18.51 -19.95
CA ARG A 197 -38.53 19.49 -19.37
C ARG A 197 -39.94 18.93 -19.34
N ARG A 198 -40.63 19.12 -18.21
CA ARG A 198 -42.07 18.87 -18.04
C ARG A 198 -42.79 20.15 -17.64
N GLN A 199 -44.12 20.09 -17.59
CA GLN A 199 -45.00 21.18 -17.17
C GLN A 199 -44.66 21.74 -15.78
N TYR A 200 -44.13 20.90 -14.87
CA TYR A 200 -43.75 21.27 -13.51
C TYR A 200 -42.34 20.79 -13.15
N GLY A 201 -41.33 21.22 -13.91
CA GLY A 201 -39.90 21.01 -13.59
C GLY A 201 -39.12 20.20 -14.63
N GLU A 202 -37.98 19.68 -14.21
CA GLU A 202 -37.09 18.84 -15.04
C GLU A 202 -36.97 17.45 -14.44
N GLU A 203 -36.96 16.43 -15.30
CA GLU A 203 -36.64 15.05 -14.92
C GLU A 203 -35.38 14.59 -15.65
N ALA A 204 -34.68 13.63 -15.06
CA ALA A 204 -33.55 12.98 -15.70
C ALA A 204 -34.00 11.74 -16.50
N VAL A 205 -33.47 11.60 -17.71
CA VAL A 205 -33.72 10.43 -18.57
C VAL A 205 -32.40 9.80 -19.03
N CYS A 206 -32.44 8.51 -19.31
CA CYS A 206 -31.31 7.79 -19.89
C CYS A 206 -30.93 8.39 -21.26
N PRO A 207 -29.64 8.65 -21.53
CA PRO A 207 -29.20 9.26 -22.78
C PRO A 207 -29.34 8.31 -23.99
N ASP A 208 -29.32 7.00 -23.77
CA ASP A 208 -29.37 6.01 -24.86
C ASP A 208 -30.81 5.56 -25.17
N CYS A 209 -31.59 5.20 -24.15
CA CYS A 209 -32.94 4.67 -24.34
C CYS A 209 -34.08 5.64 -24.02
N GLY A 210 -33.78 6.84 -23.51
CA GLY A 210 -34.78 7.87 -23.20
C GLY A 210 -35.72 7.55 -22.02
N ARG A 211 -35.51 6.43 -21.30
CA ARG A 211 -36.32 6.03 -20.14
C ARG A 211 -36.09 7.00 -18.97
N THR A 212 -37.18 7.37 -18.28
CA THR A 212 -37.10 8.18 -17.03
C THR A 212 -36.33 7.42 -15.97
N LEU A 213 -35.40 8.12 -15.31
CA LEU A 213 -34.65 7.58 -14.18
C LEU A 213 -35.49 7.72 -12.91
N ILE A 214 -35.68 6.60 -12.21
CA ILE A 214 -36.48 6.50 -10.98
C ILE A 214 -35.60 6.15 -9.79
N ASP A 215 -36.00 6.60 -8.60
CA ASP A 215 -35.36 6.24 -7.33
C ASP A 215 -35.88 4.88 -6.80
N PRO A 216 -35.34 4.35 -5.69
CA PRO A 216 -35.79 3.08 -5.11
C PRO A 216 -37.27 3.07 -4.69
N ASP A 217 -37.85 4.25 -4.46
CA ASP A 217 -39.26 4.41 -4.08
C ASP A 217 -40.18 4.51 -5.32
N GLY A 218 -39.60 4.50 -6.53
CA GLY A 218 -40.31 4.54 -7.81
C GLY A 218 -40.60 5.95 -8.33
N GLU A 219 -40.08 6.99 -7.69
CA GLU A 219 -40.31 8.38 -8.05
C GLU A 219 -39.28 8.91 -9.08
N PRO A 220 -39.67 9.78 -10.03
CA PRO A 220 -38.75 10.37 -11.00
C PRO A 220 -37.65 11.21 -10.34
N ILE A 221 -36.40 10.91 -10.69
CA ILE A 221 -35.25 11.62 -10.12
C ILE A 221 -35.07 12.99 -10.80
N ARG A 222 -34.93 14.03 -9.96
CA ARG A 222 -34.59 15.38 -10.42
C ARG A 222 -33.12 15.47 -10.83
N PRO A 223 -32.78 16.18 -11.93
CA PRO A 223 -31.40 16.39 -12.37
C PRO A 223 -30.42 16.81 -11.26
N ALA A 224 -30.83 17.72 -10.38
CA ALA A 224 -30.00 18.21 -9.28
C ALA A 224 -29.60 17.13 -8.27
N VAL A 225 -30.43 16.10 -8.10
CA VAL A 225 -30.15 14.96 -7.21
C VAL A 225 -29.11 14.04 -7.86
N LEU A 226 -29.24 13.75 -9.15
CA LEU A 226 -28.22 13.00 -9.89
C LEU A 226 -26.90 13.75 -9.94
N ASP A 227 -26.91 15.05 -10.25
CA ASP A 227 -25.70 15.89 -10.31
C ASP A 227 -24.89 15.89 -9.00
N ALA A 228 -25.55 15.66 -7.87
CA ALA A 228 -24.94 15.60 -6.54
C ALA A 228 -24.58 14.17 -6.07
N GLU A 229 -24.82 13.16 -6.91
CA GLU A 229 -24.69 11.77 -6.52
C GLU A 229 -23.25 11.26 -6.55
N ASP A 230 -22.88 10.46 -5.55
CA ASP A 230 -21.55 9.88 -5.35
C ASP A 230 -21.45 8.39 -5.73
N THR A 231 -22.54 7.81 -6.23
CA THR A 231 -22.61 6.42 -6.67
C THR A 231 -22.89 6.27 -8.16
N ARG A 232 -22.23 5.26 -8.77
CA ARG A 232 -22.34 4.97 -10.20
C ARG A 232 -23.48 4.00 -10.45
N ARG A 233 -24.42 4.42 -11.29
CA ARG A 233 -25.63 3.66 -11.67
C ARG A 233 -25.62 3.23 -13.13
N LYS A 234 -26.46 2.25 -13.46
CA LYS A 234 -26.79 1.85 -14.82
C LYS A 234 -28.27 2.12 -15.06
N CYS A 235 -28.66 2.28 -16.31
CA CYS A 235 -30.07 2.38 -16.66
C CYS A 235 -30.77 1.03 -16.43
N ASP A 236 -31.86 1.02 -15.68
CA ASP A 236 -32.68 -0.18 -15.44
C ASP A 236 -33.40 -0.68 -16.71
N GLY A 237 -33.43 0.12 -17.77
CA GLY A 237 -34.00 -0.26 -19.07
C GLY A 237 -32.99 -0.93 -19.99
N CYS A 238 -31.97 -0.18 -20.43
CA CYS A 238 -31.02 -0.62 -21.45
C CYS A 238 -29.65 -1.04 -20.90
N GLY A 239 -29.41 -0.93 -19.59
CA GLY A 239 -28.13 -1.27 -18.97
C GLY A 239 -26.98 -0.28 -19.23
N THR A 240 -27.22 0.78 -20.02
CA THR A 240 -26.23 1.83 -20.30
C THR A 240 -25.70 2.43 -18.98
N PRO A 241 -24.38 2.60 -18.83
CA PRO A 241 -23.80 3.34 -17.71
C PRO A 241 -24.34 4.77 -17.66
N LEU A 242 -24.99 5.15 -16.56
CA LEU A 242 -25.51 6.52 -16.35
C LEU A 242 -24.44 7.41 -15.70
N TRP A 243 -23.19 7.20 -16.10
CA TRP A 243 -22.04 7.97 -15.67
C TRP A 243 -21.00 7.98 -16.79
N THR A 244 -20.24 9.07 -16.87
CA THR A 244 -19.13 9.20 -17.80
C THR A 244 -17.90 9.71 -17.06
N LEU A 245 -16.72 9.31 -17.54
CA LEU A 245 -15.48 9.93 -17.08
C LEU A 245 -15.45 11.38 -17.55
N VAL A 246 -15.03 12.26 -16.65
CA VAL A 246 -14.76 13.66 -16.97
C VAL A 246 -13.31 13.96 -16.74
N ARG A 247 -12.74 14.77 -17.64
CA ARG A 247 -11.51 15.46 -17.33
C ARG A 247 -11.83 16.39 -16.15
N PRO A 248 -10.97 16.48 -15.12
CA PRO A 248 -11.04 17.60 -14.20
C PRO A 248 -11.08 18.87 -15.04
N LYS A 249 -12.10 19.72 -14.85
CA LYS A 249 -12.07 21.06 -15.47
C LYS A 249 -10.73 21.68 -15.04
N GLY A 250 -9.97 22.22 -16.00
CA GLY A 250 -8.77 22.98 -15.68
C GLY A 250 -9.14 24.00 -14.63
N MET A 251 -8.49 23.97 -13.46
CA MET A 251 -8.70 25.00 -12.45
C MET A 251 -8.43 26.35 -13.10
N SER A 252 -9.30 27.34 -12.90
CA SER A 252 -8.98 28.70 -13.34
C SER A 252 -7.64 29.11 -12.72
N ALA A 253 -6.88 30.00 -13.36
CA ALA A 253 -5.60 30.47 -12.81
C ALA A 253 -5.79 30.98 -11.35
N THR A 254 -6.92 31.63 -11.09
CA THR A 254 -7.32 32.12 -9.76
C THR A 254 -7.56 30.99 -8.76
N ASP A 255 -8.24 29.90 -9.16
CA ASP A 255 -8.47 28.73 -8.32
C ASP A 255 -7.17 27.96 -8.02
N ARG A 256 -6.26 27.89 -9.01
CA ARG A 256 -4.96 27.24 -8.88
C ARG A 256 -4.07 28.01 -7.90
N SER A 257 -4.02 29.33 -8.02
CA SER A 257 -3.31 30.21 -7.08
C SER A 257 -3.81 30.02 -5.64
N ALA A 258 -5.14 30.04 -5.44
CA ALA A 258 -5.74 29.86 -4.12
C ALA A 258 -5.46 28.46 -3.55
N ALA A 259 -5.49 27.42 -4.39
CA ALA A 259 -5.18 26.06 -3.98
C ALA A 259 -3.72 25.90 -3.55
N VAL A 260 -2.77 26.43 -4.33
CA VAL A 260 -1.34 26.41 -3.99
C VAL A 260 -1.08 27.12 -2.67
N VAL A 261 -1.67 28.30 -2.45
CA VAL A 261 -1.56 29.02 -1.16
C VAL A 261 -2.15 28.20 -0.01
N LYS A 262 -3.35 27.62 -0.19
CA LYS A 262 -3.99 26.79 0.84
C LYS A 262 -3.14 25.59 1.22
N ALA A 263 -2.48 24.99 0.25
CA ALA A 263 -1.63 23.84 0.45
C ALA A 263 -0.28 24.18 1.07
N LEU A 264 0.39 25.25 0.62
CA LEU A 264 1.59 25.80 1.28
C LEU A 264 1.34 26.02 2.77
N LYS A 265 0.18 26.56 3.14
CA LYS A 265 -0.21 26.80 4.53
C LYS A 265 -0.45 25.55 5.38
N ARG A 266 -0.62 24.38 4.76
CA ARG A 266 -0.70 23.12 5.52
C ARG A 266 0.69 22.71 6.01
N ILE A 267 1.76 23.13 5.33
CA ILE A 267 3.14 22.78 5.69
C ILE A 267 3.49 23.52 6.99
N PRO A 268 3.99 22.83 8.02
CA PRO A 268 4.40 23.49 9.25
C PRO A 268 5.42 24.58 8.96
N THR A 269 5.39 25.65 9.75
CA THR A 269 6.26 26.83 9.61
C THR A 269 5.94 27.77 8.43
N ILE A 270 4.99 27.41 7.55
CA ILE A 270 4.54 28.27 6.45
C ILE A 270 3.20 28.92 6.78
N GLY A 271 3.24 30.21 7.11
CA GLY A 271 2.04 31.05 7.28
C GLY A 271 1.59 31.74 5.99
N GLU A 272 0.51 32.52 6.08
CA GLU A 272 -0.05 33.29 4.96
C GLU A 272 0.98 34.20 4.27
N VAL A 273 1.79 34.91 5.06
CA VAL A 273 2.81 35.86 4.56
C VAL A 273 3.90 35.12 3.78
N THR A 274 4.40 34.01 4.33
CA THR A 274 5.43 33.18 3.68
C THR A 274 4.90 32.54 2.41
N ALA A 275 3.67 32.01 2.43
CA ALA A 275 3.04 31.41 1.25
C ALA A 275 2.89 32.42 0.11
N ARG A 276 2.44 33.65 0.39
CA ARG A 276 2.35 34.72 -0.62
C ARG A 276 3.73 35.17 -1.13
N ARG A 277 4.74 35.22 -0.26
CA ARG A 277 6.12 35.55 -0.67
C ARG A 277 6.65 34.50 -1.65
N LEU A 278 6.49 33.20 -1.33
CA LEU A 278 6.88 32.11 -2.22
C LEU A 278 6.16 32.20 -3.57
N MET A 279 4.84 32.42 -3.56
CA MET A 279 4.04 32.60 -4.78
C MET A 279 4.55 33.75 -5.65
N LYS A 280 4.94 34.88 -5.04
CA LYS A 280 5.49 36.04 -5.75
C LYS A 280 6.88 35.76 -6.33
N THR A 281 7.73 35.03 -5.60
CA THR A 281 9.12 34.78 -5.99
C THR A 281 9.24 33.69 -7.07
N PHE A 282 8.47 32.62 -6.94
CA PHE A 282 8.65 31.41 -7.73
C PHE A 282 7.53 31.17 -8.75
N GLY A 283 6.40 31.86 -8.60
CA GLY A 283 5.24 31.71 -9.48
C GLY A 283 4.38 30.49 -9.15
N GLU A 284 3.11 30.58 -9.51
CA GLU A 284 2.10 29.58 -9.15
C GLU A 284 2.30 28.23 -9.85
N ALA A 285 2.67 28.24 -11.13
CA ALA A 285 2.81 27.03 -11.94
C ALA A 285 3.96 26.15 -11.44
N PHE A 286 5.10 26.78 -11.12
CA PHE A 286 6.29 26.10 -10.63
C PHE A 286 6.13 25.55 -9.21
N LEU A 287 5.47 26.30 -8.31
CA LEU A 287 5.16 25.80 -6.98
C LEU A 287 4.11 24.68 -7.02
N ALA A 288 3.11 24.78 -7.90
CA ALA A 288 2.13 23.72 -8.11
C ALA A 288 2.79 22.43 -8.61
N SER A 289 3.72 22.52 -9.58
CA SER A 289 4.43 21.35 -10.10
C SER A 289 5.36 20.76 -9.04
N MET A 290 6.20 21.54 -8.36
CA MET A 290 7.09 21.00 -7.32
C MET A 290 6.33 20.35 -6.17
N LEU A 291 5.30 21.01 -5.62
CA LEU A 291 4.54 20.45 -4.52
C LEU A 291 3.66 19.26 -4.97
N GLY A 292 3.36 19.16 -6.26
CA GLY A 292 2.71 18.00 -6.89
C GLY A 292 3.67 16.84 -7.15
N ASP A 293 4.90 17.11 -7.52
CA ASP A 293 5.79 16.10 -8.13
C ASP A 293 6.84 15.62 -7.14
N ASN A 294 7.48 16.57 -6.46
CA ASN A 294 8.61 16.33 -5.59
C ASN A 294 8.66 17.32 -4.41
N LEU A 295 8.03 16.92 -3.31
CA LEU A 295 8.03 17.69 -2.06
C LEU A 295 9.42 17.95 -1.47
N TYR A 296 10.44 17.17 -1.84
CA TYR A 296 11.82 17.39 -1.39
C TYR A 296 12.54 18.50 -2.14
N GLU A 297 12.22 18.74 -3.41
CA GLU A 297 12.73 19.92 -4.12
C GLU A 297 12.25 21.21 -3.45
N PHE A 298 11.03 21.18 -2.91
CA PHE A 298 10.50 22.29 -2.15
C PHE A 298 11.28 22.55 -0.85
N ILE A 299 11.76 21.52 -0.14
CA ILE A 299 12.57 21.71 1.07
C ILE A 299 13.94 22.32 0.73
N ASN A 300 14.50 21.95 -0.42
CA ASN A 300 15.80 22.43 -0.90
C ASN A 300 15.69 23.64 -1.84
N LEU A 301 14.58 24.37 -1.75
CA LEU A 301 14.33 25.52 -2.60
C LEU A 301 15.40 26.59 -2.39
N MET A 302 15.98 27.11 -3.47
CA MET A 302 16.95 28.18 -3.44
C MET A 302 16.35 29.47 -4.00
N ASP A 303 16.76 30.62 -3.46
CA ASP A 303 16.40 31.93 -4.00
C ASP A 303 17.28 32.32 -5.20
N ALA A 304 17.04 33.49 -5.77
CA ALA A 304 17.77 33.99 -6.93
C ALA A 304 19.29 34.18 -6.68
N ASN A 305 19.73 34.18 -5.42
CA ASN A 305 21.13 34.32 -5.03
C ASN A 305 21.77 32.95 -4.71
N GLY A 306 21.06 31.84 -4.91
CA GLY A 306 21.53 30.50 -4.62
C GLY A 306 21.53 30.15 -3.13
N GLN A 307 20.85 30.93 -2.28
CA GLN A 307 20.71 30.63 -0.85
C GLN A 307 19.45 29.82 -0.59
N LEU A 308 19.53 28.87 0.34
CA LEU A 308 18.37 28.09 0.76
C LEU A 308 17.28 28.99 1.35
N VAL A 309 16.06 28.82 0.86
CA VAL A 309 14.88 29.58 1.29
C VAL A 309 14.46 29.20 2.71
N PHE A 310 14.75 27.96 3.13
CA PHE A 310 14.45 27.43 4.44
C PHE A 310 15.72 27.12 5.22
N SER A 311 15.74 27.47 6.51
CA SER A 311 16.84 27.06 7.41
C SER A 311 16.81 25.56 7.68
N ASP A 312 17.95 24.95 8.03
CA ASP A 312 18.05 23.51 8.33
C ASP A 312 17.03 23.03 9.37
N ARG A 313 16.78 23.85 10.40
CA ARG A 313 15.78 23.54 11.44
C ARG A 313 14.34 23.56 10.90
N GLN A 314 14.03 24.45 9.97
CA GLN A 314 12.73 24.48 9.29
C GLN A 314 12.60 23.30 8.33
N ALA A 315 13.63 23.05 7.52
CA ALA A 315 13.69 21.92 6.59
C ALA A 315 13.46 20.58 7.29
N GLN A 316 14.13 20.32 8.43
CA GLN A 316 13.96 19.07 9.17
C GLN A 316 12.56 18.90 9.78
N ARG A 317 11.91 20.00 10.22
CA ARG A 317 10.53 19.96 10.70
C ARG A 317 9.53 19.73 9.56
N MET A 318 9.77 20.39 8.44
CA MET A 318 8.99 20.23 7.22
C MET A 318 9.11 18.78 6.73
N GLU A 319 10.31 18.23 6.64
CA GLU A 319 10.57 16.83 6.23
C GLU A 319 9.78 15.82 7.09
N ARG A 320 9.86 15.94 8.41
CA ARG A 320 9.15 15.06 9.35
C ARG A 320 7.63 15.13 9.19
N ALA A 321 7.08 16.32 8.98
CA ALA A 321 5.64 16.48 8.79
C ALA A 321 5.19 16.08 7.38
N MET A 322 6.00 16.39 6.37
CA MET A 322 5.71 16.16 4.96
C MET A 322 5.77 14.68 4.57
N ALA A 323 6.41 13.83 5.38
CA ALA A 323 6.36 12.38 5.22
C ALA A 323 4.92 11.82 5.11
N ASN A 324 3.97 12.49 5.78
CA ASN A 324 2.55 12.12 5.84
C ASN A 324 1.63 13.13 5.12
N MET A 325 2.17 14.18 4.50
CA MET A 325 1.39 15.23 3.84
C MET A 325 1.50 15.15 2.34
N GLU A 326 0.41 15.54 1.67
CA GLU A 326 0.30 15.42 0.23
C GLU A 326 -0.51 16.55 -0.35
N PHE A 327 -0.07 16.97 -1.54
CA PHE A 327 -0.72 17.99 -2.33
C PHE A 327 -1.06 17.45 -3.71
N GLY A 328 -2.29 17.69 -4.13
CA GLY A 328 -2.75 17.46 -5.50
C GLY A 328 -3.05 18.80 -6.12
N PHE A 329 -2.15 19.31 -6.96
CA PHE A 329 -2.42 20.45 -7.83
C PHE A 329 -2.51 19.89 -9.25
N GLY A 330 -3.63 20.13 -9.93
CA GLY A 330 -4.00 19.38 -11.13
C GLY A 330 -2.94 19.34 -12.22
N GLU A 331 -2.63 18.12 -12.67
CA GLU A 331 -2.90 17.55 -14.01
C GLU A 331 -2.73 16.04 -13.82
N GLY A 332 -3.85 15.32 -13.76
CA GLY A 332 -3.84 13.89 -13.40
C GLY A 332 -4.98 13.50 -12.47
N GLY A 333 -6.21 13.86 -12.84
CA GLY A 333 -7.43 13.29 -12.24
C GLY A 333 -7.65 11.84 -12.70
N PHE A 334 -6.58 11.07 -12.73
CA PHE A 334 -6.53 9.78 -13.36
C PHE A 334 -5.82 8.82 -12.41
N GLN A 335 -6.47 7.69 -12.14
CA GLN A 335 -5.96 6.70 -11.19
C GLN A 335 -4.96 5.78 -11.90
N PRO A 336 -3.65 5.81 -11.56
CA PRO A 336 -2.67 4.94 -12.19
C PRO A 336 -3.03 3.46 -12.06
N SER A 337 -3.57 3.05 -10.90
CA SER A 337 -4.01 1.67 -10.68
C SER A 337 -5.16 1.25 -11.60
N GLU A 338 -6.07 2.17 -11.96
CA GLU A 338 -7.15 1.88 -12.91
C GLU A 338 -6.64 1.81 -14.35
N PHE A 339 -5.63 2.60 -14.72
CA PHE A 339 -4.92 2.41 -16.01
C PHE A 339 -4.36 1.02 -16.09
N ILE A 340 -3.58 0.64 -15.09
CA ILE A 340 -2.84 -0.61 -15.07
C ILE A 340 -3.83 -1.76 -15.14
N LYS A 341 -4.95 -1.65 -14.41
CA LYS A 341 -6.04 -2.62 -14.46
C LYS A 341 -6.67 -2.74 -15.85
N ARG A 342 -7.10 -1.63 -16.45
CA ARG A 342 -7.96 -1.61 -17.66
C ARG A 342 -7.18 -1.63 -18.98
N GLN A 343 -6.02 -0.99 -19.00
CA GLN A 343 -5.30 -0.63 -20.23
C GLN A 343 -4.01 -1.43 -20.42
N LEU A 344 -3.47 -2.05 -19.37
CA LEU A 344 -2.31 -2.92 -19.47
C LEU A 344 -2.73 -4.40 -19.40
N PRO A 345 -2.14 -5.29 -20.21
CA PRO A 345 -2.37 -6.74 -20.12
C PRO A 345 -2.07 -7.32 -18.74
N GLN A 346 -2.62 -8.50 -18.46
CA GLN A 346 -2.28 -9.27 -17.25
C GLN A 346 -0.78 -9.57 -17.23
N ASN A 347 -0.15 -9.56 -16.06
CA ASN A 347 1.28 -9.83 -15.88
C ASN A 347 2.19 -8.86 -16.65
N THR A 348 1.74 -7.63 -16.90
CA THR A 348 2.61 -6.58 -17.44
C THR A 348 3.76 -6.27 -16.48
N PHE A 349 3.50 -6.35 -15.17
CA PHE A 349 4.49 -6.33 -14.12
C PHE A 349 4.68 -7.76 -13.62
N ASP A 350 5.92 -8.23 -13.60
CA ASP A 350 6.26 -9.56 -13.10
C ASP A 350 6.35 -9.57 -11.57
N LEU A 351 6.78 -8.45 -10.98
CA LEU A 351 6.86 -8.28 -9.54
C LEU A 351 6.19 -6.98 -9.10
N LEU A 352 5.33 -7.06 -8.09
CA LEU A 352 4.88 -5.92 -7.29
C LEU A 352 5.64 -5.91 -5.97
N ILE A 353 6.38 -4.85 -5.67
CA ILE A 353 6.95 -4.60 -4.35
C ILE A 353 6.07 -3.57 -3.64
N ALA A 354 5.53 -3.91 -2.48
CA ALA A 354 4.80 -2.98 -1.63
C ALA A 354 5.62 -2.68 -0.38
N ASP A 355 6.20 -1.48 -0.34
CA ASP A 355 6.94 -0.95 0.80
C ASP A 355 5.97 -0.38 1.85
N GLU A 356 6.35 -0.51 3.12
CA GLU A 356 5.48 -0.30 4.28
C GLU A 356 4.11 -0.98 4.14
N ALA A 357 4.14 -2.28 3.87
CA ALA A 357 2.95 -3.04 3.50
C ALA A 357 1.82 -2.99 4.54
N HIS A 358 2.15 -2.74 5.81
CA HIS A 358 1.16 -2.57 6.88
C HIS A 358 0.19 -1.41 6.64
N GLU A 359 0.55 -0.39 5.84
CA GLU A 359 -0.33 0.71 5.47
C GLU A 359 -1.52 0.26 4.60
N TYR A 360 -1.43 -0.93 3.99
CA TYR A 360 -2.49 -1.47 3.14
C TYR A 360 -3.46 -2.39 3.88
N LYS A 361 -3.30 -2.63 5.18
CA LYS A 361 -4.11 -3.59 5.93
C LYS A 361 -5.59 -3.21 6.02
N ASN A 362 -5.91 -1.93 6.19
CA ASN A 362 -7.27 -1.50 6.50
C ASN A 362 -8.34 -1.94 5.47
N ARG A 363 -9.43 -2.56 5.94
CA ARG A 363 -10.53 -3.12 5.13
C ARG A 363 -11.03 -2.20 4.00
N GLY A 364 -11.41 -0.98 4.37
CA GLY A 364 -12.08 -0.02 3.48
C GLY A 364 -11.16 1.03 2.86
N SER A 365 -9.84 0.94 3.04
CA SER A 365 -8.95 1.99 2.55
C SER A 365 -8.86 1.94 1.03
N ALA A 366 -9.03 3.09 0.37
CA ALA A 366 -8.82 3.21 -1.08
C ALA A 366 -7.41 2.76 -1.48
N GLN A 367 -6.43 2.92 -0.59
CA GLN A 367 -5.07 2.46 -0.79
C GLN A 367 -4.97 0.93 -0.79
N GLY A 368 -5.55 0.25 0.20
CA GLY A 368 -5.57 -1.20 0.26
C GLY A 368 -6.30 -1.80 -0.95
N GLN A 369 -7.42 -1.21 -1.36
CA GLN A 369 -8.13 -1.64 -2.56
C GLN A 369 -7.29 -1.47 -3.83
N ALA A 370 -6.62 -0.32 -4.01
CA ALA A 370 -5.73 -0.09 -5.14
C ALA A 370 -4.53 -1.05 -5.15
N MET A 371 -3.92 -1.30 -3.98
CA MET A 371 -2.84 -2.29 -3.85
C MET A 371 -3.33 -3.68 -4.25
N GLY A 372 -4.50 -4.12 -3.79
CA GLY A 372 -5.08 -5.42 -4.18
C GLY A 372 -5.34 -5.53 -5.68
N VAL A 373 -5.80 -4.46 -6.34
CA VAL A 373 -5.96 -4.41 -7.80
C VAL A 373 -4.61 -4.57 -8.50
N LEU A 374 -3.57 -3.89 -8.03
CA LEU A 374 -2.22 -3.98 -8.60
C LEU A 374 -1.59 -5.35 -8.37
N ALA A 375 -1.78 -5.92 -7.17
CA ALA A 375 -1.34 -7.26 -6.80
C ALA A 375 -1.96 -8.31 -7.73
N ALA A 376 -3.27 -8.22 -7.97
CA ALA A 376 -3.97 -9.10 -8.89
C ALA A 376 -3.54 -8.96 -10.37
N LYS A 377 -2.89 -7.84 -10.75
CA LYS A 377 -2.35 -7.61 -12.10
C LYS A 377 -0.88 -8.04 -12.26
N ALA A 378 -0.17 -8.21 -11.15
CA ALA A 378 1.23 -8.63 -11.13
C ALA A 378 1.34 -10.17 -11.08
N ARG A 379 2.46 -10.71 -11.57
CA ARG A 379 2.71 -12.17 -11.51
C ARG A 379 3.05 -12.63 -10.10
N LYS A 380 3.85 -11.85 -9.36
CA LYS A 380 4.25 -12.10 -7.96
C LYS A 380 4.17 -10.82 -7.13
N VAL A 381 4.01 -10.97 -5.81
CA VAL A 381 3.95 -9.85 -4.86
C VAL A 381 5.00 -10.01 -3.76
N LEU A 382 5.72 -8.95 -3.45
CA LEU A 382 6.66 -8.88 -2.34
C LEU A 382 6.23 -7.77 -1.39
N LEU A 383 5.86 -8.13 -0.17
CA LEU A 383 5.50 -7.17 0.88
C LEU A 383 6.72 -6.90 1.76
N LEU A 384 7.09 -5.62 1.91
CA LEU A 384 8.14 -5.19 2.81
C LEU A 384 7.51 -4.41 3.97
N THR A 385 7.76 -4.81 5.21
CA THR A 385 7.23 -4.11 6.39
C THR A 385 8.13 -4.28 7.60
N GLY A 386 8.15 -3.30 8.51
CA GLY A 386 8.76 -3.46 9.84
C GLY A 386 7.80 -3.96 10.92
N THR A 387 6.49 -3.88 10.66
CA THR A 387 5.44 -4.17 11.63
C THR A 387 4.30 -4.88 10.93
N LEU A 388 4.45 -6.19 10.74
CA LEU A 388 3.45 -6.98 10.02
C LEU A 388 2.07 -6.98 10.72
N MET A 389 2.04 -6.96 12.05
CA MET A 389 0.82 -6.98 12.86
C MET A 389 0.83 -5.87 13.91
N GLY A 390 -0.31 -5.22 14.13
CA GLY A 390 -0.52 -4.23 15.20
C GLY A 390 -1.13 -4.82 16.48
N GLY A 391 -1.08 -6.14 16.65
CA GLY A 391 -1.62 -6.87 17.80
C GLY A 391 -2.99 -7.52 17.59
N TYR A 392 -3.63 -7.35 16.44
CA TYR A 392 -4.90 -7.98 16.11
C TYR A 392 -4.82 -8.81 14.82
N ALA A 393 -5.54 -9.93 14.76
CA ALA A 393 -5.54 -10.82 13.60
C ALA A 393 -6.23 -10.21 12.36
N ASP A 394 -7.15 -9.26 12.53
CA ASP A 394 -7.81 -8.55 11.43
C ASP A 394 -6.84 -7.69 10.61
N ASP A 395 -5.76 -7.19 11.24
CA ASP A 395 -4.66 -6.50 10.57
C ASP A 395 -4.01 -7.38 9.49
N LEU A 396 -3.92 -8.69 9.73
CA LEU A 396 -3.33 -9.61 8.74
C LEU A 396 -4.34 -9.99 7.66
N PHE A 397 -5.58 -10.27 8.05
CA PHE A 397 -6.58 -10.85 7.15
C PHE A 397 -6.68 -10.12 5.81
N PHE A 398 -6.91 -8.80 5.86
CA PHE A 398 -7.14 -8.03 4.65
C PHE A 398 -5.85 -7.78 3.85
N LEU A 399 -4.69 -7.77 4.50
CA LEU A 399 -3.40 -7.68 3.80
C LEU A 399 -3.12 -8.99 3.05
N LEU A 400 -3.29 -10.13 3.73
CA LEU A 400 -3.13 -11.46 3.14
C LEU A 400 -4.12 -11.70 2.02
N PHE A 401 -5.40 -11.36 2.19
CA PHE A 401 -6.40 -11.53 1.13
C PHE A 401 -6.08 -10.74 -0.14
N ARG A 402 -5.37 -9.61 -0.03
CA ARG A 402 -4.93 -8.81 -1.19
C ARG A 402 -3.71 -9.39 -1.89
N ALA A 403 -2.75 -9.93 -1.13
CA ALA A 403 -1.50 -10.46 -1.68
C ALA A 403 -1.60 -11.94 -2.10
N LEU A 404 -2.41 -12.72 -1.39
CA LEU A 404 -2.54 -14.18 -1.49
C LEU A 404 -4.02 -14.61 -1.56
N PRO A 405 -4.84 -14.05 -2.47
CA PRO A 405 -6.28 -14.35 -2.50
C PRO A 405 -6.57 -15.84 -2.70
N SER A 406 -5.80 -16.53 -3.54
CA SER A 406 -6.01 -17.97 -3.81
C SER A 406 -5.78 -18.83 -2.57
N ARG A 407 -4.69 -18.58 -1.83
CA ARG A 407 -4.38 -19.29 -0.56
C ARG A 407 -5.47 -19.08 0.47
N MET A 408 -5.90 -17.83 0.67
CA MET A 408 -6.98 -17.51 1.62
C MET A 408 -8.30 -18.23 1.25
N ILE A 409 -8.59 -18.39 -0.04
CA ILE A 409 -9.79 -19.12 -0.51
C ILE A 409 -9.65 -20.64 -0.33
N GLU A 410 -8.44 -21.18 -0.54
CA GLU A 410 -8.08 -22.58 -0.27
C GLU A 410 -8.24 -22.91 1.22
N ASP A 411 -7.83 -21.99 2.10
CA ASP A 411 -7.95 -22.09 3.56
C ASP A 411 -9.39 -21.89 4.07
N GLY A 412 -10.36 -21.68 3.18
CA GLY A 412 -11.79 -21.59 3.52
C GLY A 412 -12.29 -20.17 3.78
N TYR A 413 -11.43 -19.15 3.73
CA TYR A 413 -11.81 -17.75 3.93
C TYR A 413 -12.41 -17.12 2.66
N ARG A 414 -13.66 -17.49 2.35
CA ARG A 414 -14.31 -17.13 1.08
C ARG A 414 -15.19 -15.88 1.16
N PRO A 415 -15.21 -15.03 0.12
CA PRO A 415 -16.20 -13.95 0.02
C PRO A 415 -17.60 -14.53 -0.11
N THR A 416 -18.58 -13.82 0.44
CA THR A 416 -20.01 -14.12 0.26
C THR A 416 -20.43 -13.98 -1.22
N GLN A 417 -21.62 -14.48 -1.57
CA GLN A 417 -22.18 -14.31 -2.93
C GLN A 417 -22.28 -12.84 -3.38
N ARG A 418 -22.37 -11.90 -2.43
CA ARG A 418 -22.38 -10.44 -2.69
C ARG A 418 -20.99 -9.80 -2.70
N GLY A 419 -19.92 -10.59 -2.63
CA GLY A 419 -18.52 -10.12 -2.61
C GLY A 419 -18.04 -9.55 -1.27
N SER A 420 -18.85 -9.62 -0.20
CA SER A 420 -18.43 -9.17 1.13
C SER A 420 -17.46 -10.17 1.76
N LEU A 421 -16.37 -9.64 2.33
CA LEU A 421 -15.37 -10.38 3.10
C LEU A 421 -15.64 -10.37 4.62
N SER A 422 -16.75 -9.81 5.10
CA SER A 422 -17.04 -9.74 6.55
C SER A 422 -16.97 -11.11 7.22
N SER A 423 -17.64 -12.11 6.64
CA SER A 423 -17.74 -13.45 7.22
C SER A 423 -16.40 -14.16 7.25
N ALA A 424 -15.62 -14.03 6.18
CA ALA A 424 -14.27 -14.59 6.08
C ALA A 424 -13.32 -13.94 7.10
N ALA A 425 -13.39 -12.61 7.26
CA ALA A 425 -12.61 -11.90 8.27
C ALA A 425 -12.95 -12.38 9.68
N MET A 426 -14.25 -12.55 9.99
CA MET A 426 -14.70 -13.07 11.29
C MET A 426 -14.25 -14.51 11.53
N ALA A 427 -14.26 -15.37 10.51
CA ALA A 427 -13.74 -16.73 10.61
C ALA A 427 -12.23 -16.72 10.91
N PHE A 428 -11.45 -15.97 10.14
CA PHE A 428 -10.02 -15.82 10.34
C PHE A 428 -9.67 -15.32 11.76
N MET A 429 -10.44 -14.35 12.27
CA MET A 429 -10.26 -13.87 13.65
C MET A 429 -10.62 -14.92 14.71
N ARG A 430 -11.56 -15.84 14.44
CA ARG A 430 -11.85 -16.96 15.35
C ARG A 430 -10.72 -17.98 15.37
N ASP A 431 -10.11 -18.22 14.21
CA ASP A 431 -9.10 -19.26 14.07
C ASP A 431 -7.72 -18.77 14.55
N HIS A 432 -7.43 -17.47 14.40
CA HIS A 432 -6.10 -16.90 14.63
C HIS A 432 -6.05 -15.69 15.58
N GLY A 433 -7.21 -15.16 15.98
CA GLY A 433 -7.29 -14.03 16.90
C GLY A 433 -7.54 -14.47 18.34
N VAL A 434 -7.25 -13.59 19.28
CA VAL A 434 -7.74 -13.70 20.66
C VAL A 434 -9.12 -13.05 20.70
N LEU A 435 -10.16 -13.78 20.26
CA LEU A 435 -11.53 -13.36 20.51
C LEU A 435 -11.87 -13.68 21.96
N LYS A 436 -12.00 -12.63 22.79
CA LYS A 436 -12.62 -12.76 24.11
C LYS A 436 -14.09 -13.07 24.00
#